data_AF-A0A538AAH1-F1
#
_entry.id   AF-A0A538AAH1-F1
#
_cell.length_a   1.000
_cell.length_b   1.000
_cell.length_c   1.000
_cell.angle_alpha   90.00
_cell.angle_beta   90.00
_cell.angle_gamma   90.00
#
_symmetry.space_group_name_H-M   'P 1'
#
loop_
_entity.id
_entity.type
_entity.pdbx_description
1 polymer ?
#
loop_
_entity_poly.entity_id
_entity_poly.type
_entity_poly.pdbx_seq_one_letter_code
_entity_poly.pdbx_strand_id
1 'polypeptide(L)'
;MPNSERSILTRRDLLHKAFALGGITVVSSFSAASLIDAWAAQAQQMRKVTPPNDLGPFYKKRAPANPNMRDPRDPGLPLTVSGGVYSEKGPILHDATLEVWHADHLGHYDLDGYRFRATLHPDANGNYAFNSVIPGHYPDRVCQHIHYLVTAPGHRPLVTQLYFATDPVFEGNPDKYFTRDPLIHTRDLVRPVVLTGDPKDVLAMVQFELVLARA
;
A
#
# COMPACT_ATOMS: atom_id res chain seq x y z
N MET A 1 -27.90 -51.80 32.35
CA MET A 1 -28.24 -50.77 31.36
C MET A 1 -26.98 -49.93 31.13
N PRO A 2 -26.51 -49.80 29.87
CA PRO A 2 -25.09 -49.61 29.57
C PRO A 2 -24.60 -48.16 29.72
N ASN A 3 -23.28 -48.09 29.90
CA ASN A 3 -22.38 -46.94 30.05
C ASN A 3 -22.59 -45.84 28.99
N SER A 4 -22.69 -44.59 29.43
CA SER A 4 -22.49 -43.40 28.60
C SER A 4 -21.02 -42.96 28.73
N GLU A 5 -20.15 -43.51 27.89
CA GLU A 5 -18.79 -42.98 27.73
C GLU A 5 -18.87 -41.63 26.99
N ARG A 6 -18.48 -40.54 27.68
CA ARG A 6 -18.17 -39.28 27.02
C ARG A 6 -16.89 -39.48 26.22
N SER A 7 -17.04 -39.65 24.90
CA SER A 7 -15.92 -39.63 23.96
C SER A 7 -15.20 -38.29 24.07
N ILE A 8 -14.02 -38.30 24.70
CA ILE A 8 -13.09 -37.18 24.68
C ILE A 8 -12.45 -37.21 23.29
N LEU A 9 -12.84 -36.27 22.43
CA LEU A 9 -12.21 -36.06 21.14
C LEU A 9 -10.71 -35.88 21.35
N THR A 10 -9.91 -36.82 20.87
CA THR A 10 -8.46 -36.74 21.01
C THR A 10 -7.89 -35.79 19.94
N ARG A 11 -6.69 -35.25 20.16
CA ARG A 11 -5.99 -34.40 19.16
C ARG A 11 -5.89 -35.08 17.78
N ARG A 12 -5.86 -36.42 17.75
CA ARG A 12 -5.85 -37.21 16.51
C ARG A 12 -7.20 -37.17 15.78
N ASP A 13 -8.32 -37.16 16.51
CA ASP A 13 -9.66 -37.09 15.91
C ASP A 13 -9.95 -35.72 15.28
N LEU A 14 -9.39 -34.65 15.85
CA LEU A 14 -9.45 -33.29 15.28
C LEU A 14 -8.61 -33.18 13.99
N LEU A 15 -7.43 -33.80 13.97
CA LEU A 15 -6.57 -33.83 12.78
C LEU A 15 -7.17 -34.64 11.64
N HIS A 16 -7.80 -35.79 11.93
CA HIS A 16 -8.49 -36.58 10.91
C HIS A 16 -9.70 -35.86 10.30
N LYS A 17 -10.44 -35.06 11.09
CA LYS A 17 -11.55 -34.25 10.57
C LYS A 17 -11.09 -33.03 9.75
N ALA A 18 -9.90 -32.49 10.02
CA ALA A 18 -9.31 -31.41 9.21
C ALA A 18 -8.81 -31.90 7.83
N PHE A 19 -8.35 -33.15 7.72
CA PHE A 19 -7.94 -33.74 6.44
C PHE A 19 -9.11 -33.97 5.45
N ALA A 20 -10.32 -34.18 5.95
CA ALA A 20 -11.50 -34.45 5.12
C ALA A 20 -12.19 -33.20 4.52
N LEU A 21 -11.71 -31.99 4.84
CA LEU A 21 -12.27 -30.72 4.35
C LEU A 21 -11.29 -29.88 3.49
N GLY A 22 -10.23 -30.51 2.96
CA GLY A 22 -9.40 -29.90 1.90
C GLY A 22 -8.64 -28.63 2.32
N GLY A 23 -8.37 -28.44 3.61
CA GLY A 23 -7.70 -27.26 4.15
C GLY A 23 -6.49 -27.62 4.98
N ILE A 24 -5.40 -28.04 4.34
CA ILE A 24 -3.99 -27.85 4.73
C ILE A 24 -3.17 -28.20 3.48
N THR A 25 -2.65 -27.18 2.80
CA THR A 25 -1.54 -27.39 1.88
C THR A 25 -0.32 -27.67 2.76
N VAL A 26 0.20 -28.89 2.72
CA VAL A 26 1.56 -29.14 3.20
C VAL A 26 2.47 -28.30 2.33
N VAL A 27 2.99 -27.19 2.87
CA VAL A 27 4.05 -26.44 2.21
C VAL A 27 5.27 -27.33 2.27
N SER A 28 5.50 -28.10 1.20
CA SER A 28 6.76 -28.80 1.00
C SER A 28 7.89 -27.80 1.14
N SER A 29 8.91 -28.17 1.92
CA SER A 29 10.11 -27.38 2.15
C SER A 29 10.67 -26.90 0.81
N PHE A 30 10.36 -25.66 0.41
CA PHE A 30 11.02 -25.07 -0.73
C PHE A 30 12.49 -24.96 -0.36
N SER A 31 13.35 -25.56 -1.16
CA SER A 31 14.78 -25.31 -1.05
C SER A 31 15.02 -23.80 -1.21
N ALA A 32 16.05 -23.25 -0.58
CA ALA A 32 16.41 -21.84 -0.79
C ALA A 32 16.54 -21.51 -2.29
N ALA A 33 17.00 -22.46 -3.11
CA ALA A 33 17.04 -22.34 -4.57
C ALA A 33 15.65 -22.18 -5.21
N SER A 34 14.63 -22.92 -4.77
CA SER A 34 13.27 -22.79 -5.31
C SER A 34 12.54 -21.53 -4.83
N LEU A 35 12.91 -21.00 -3.65
CA LEU A 35 12.48 -19.66 -3.22
C LEU A 35 13.18 -18.55 -4.03
N ILE A 36 14.48 -18.70 -4.33
CA ILE A 36 15.25 -17.79 -5.19
C ILE A 36 14.70 -17.80 -6.62
N ASP A 37 14.41 -18.98 -7.18
CA ASP A 37 13.83 -19.10 -8.52
C ASP A 37 12.40 -18.56 -8.58
N ALA A 38 11.59 -18.74 -7.52
CA ALA A 38 10.26 -18.14 -7.43
C ALA A 38 10.32 -16.61 -7.32
N TRP A 39 11.30 -16.06 -6.59
CA TRP A 39 11.56 -14.61 -6.52
C TRP A 39 12.10 -14.05 -7.85
N ALA A 40 13.03 -14.74 -8.48
CA ALA A 40 13.57 -14.38 -9.80
C ALA A 40 12.49 -14.44 -10.89
N ALA A 41 11.58 -15.42 -10.81
CA ALA A 41 10.42 -15.53 -11.70
C ALA A 41 9.42 -14.39 -11.47
N GLN A 42 9.23 -13.94 -10.22
CA GLN A 42 8.40 -12.78 -9.90
C GLN A 42 9.03 -11.45 -10.38
N ALA A 43 10.35 -11.40 -10.53
CA ALA A 43 11.06 -10.26 -11.12
C ALA A 43 10.91 -10.18 -12.66
N GLN A 44 10.41 -11.21 -13.33
CA GLN A 44 10.27 -11.26 -14.81
C GLN A 44 8.84 -11.15 -15.34
N GLN A 45 7.83 -11.03 -14.47
CA GLN A 45 6.45 -10.88 -14.94
C GLN A 45 6.21 -9.43 -15.41
N MET A 46 5.62 -9.25 -16.61
CA MET A 46 5.18 -7.93 -17.04
C MET A 46 4.20 -7.36 -16.02
N ARG A 47 4.49 -6.16 -15.53
CA ARG A 47 3.64 -5.45 -14.57
C ARG A 47 2.81 -4.41 -15.30
N LYS A 48 1.54 -4.28 -14.90
CA LYS A 48 0.67 -3.21 -15.37
C LYS A 48 1.25 -1.87 -14.89
N VAL A 49 1.51 -0.96 -15.83
CA VAL A 49 1.97 0.41 -15.53
C VAL A 49 0.96 1.08 -14.60
N THR A 50 1.45 1.76 -13.56
CA THR A 50 0.59 2.48 -12.64
C THR A 50 -0.10 3.61 -13.39
N PRO A 51 -1.44 3.69 -13.36
CA PRO A 51 -2.17 4.74 -14.06
C PRO A 51 -1.77 6.14 -13.57
N PRO A 52 -1.62 7.12 -14.47
CA PRO A 52 -1.33 8.49 -14.07
C PRO A 52 -2.55 9.14 -13.43
N ASN A 53 -2.31 10.20 -12.65
CA ASN A 53 -3.34 11.06 -12.10
C ASN A 53 -2.82 12.50 -11.99
N ASP A 54 -3.68 13.44 -11.64
CA ASP A 54 -3.31 14.86 -11.67
C ASP A 54 -2.24 15.21 -10.62
N LEU A 55 -1.37 16.16 -10.98
CA LEU A 55 -0.37 16.72 -10.05
C LEU A 55 -1.03 17.51 -8.92
N GLY A 56 -2.14 18.18 -9.21
CA GLY A 56 -2.74 19.15 -8.31
C GLY A 56 -1.88 20.40 -8.09
N PRO A 57 -2.42 21.42 -7.41
CA PRO A 57 -1.78 22.73 -7.30
C PRO A 57 -0.73 22.81 -6.18
N PHE A 58 -0.65 21.82 -5.30
CA PHE A 58 0.11 21.90 -4.05
C PHE A 58 1.47 21.21 -4.08
N TYR A 59 1.99 20.82 -5.25
CA TYR A 59 3.33 20.23 -5.35
C TYR A 59 4.42 21.26 -4.97
N LYS A 60 5.41 20.82 -4.16
CA LYS A 60 6.58 21.63 -3.77
C LYS A 60 7.85 20.82 -4.00
N LYS A 61 8.75 21.36 -4.83
CA LYS A 61 10.08 20.78 -5.08
C LYS A 61 10.94 20.79 -3.82
N ARG A 62 11.95 19.90 -3.79
CA ARG A 62 12.99 19.83 -2.74
C ARG A 62 12.43 19.51 -1.35
N ALA A 63 11.42 18.64 -1.29
CA ALA A 63 10.99 18.08 -0.02
C ALA A 63 12.14 17.32 0.65
N PRO A 64 12.29 17.39 1.99
CA PRO A 64 13.36 16.71 2.70
C PRO A 64 13.37 15.20 2.43
N ALA A 65 14.55 14.60 2.39
CA ALA A 65 14.70 13.15 2.30
C ALA A 65 14.46 12.49 3.67
N ASN A 66 13.20 12.46 4.11
CA ASN A 66 12.82 11.92 5.41
C ASN A 66 11.56 11.03 5.29
N PRO A 67 11.66 9.71 5.52
CA PRO A 67 10.50 8.81 5.47
C PRO A 67 9.55 8.98 6.66
N ASN A 68 9.93 9.71 7.72
CA ASN A 68 9.02 10.03 8.82
C ASN A 68 8.41 11.42 8.57
N MET A 69 7.28 11.42 7.87
CA MET A 69 6.51 12.60 7.46
C MET A 69 5.57 13.14 8.55
N ARG A 70 5.49 12.50 9.73
CA ARG A 70 4.74 12.91 10.93
C ARG A 70 5.64 13.07 12.17
N ASP A 71 5.21 13.91 13.11
CA ASP A 71 5.70 13.99 14.49
C ASP A 71 4.78 13.07 15.31
N PRO A 72 5.28 12.39 16.35
CA PRO A 72 4.43 11.56 17.21
C PRO A 72 3.14 12.25 17.72
N ARG A 73 3.17 13.58 17.90
CA ARG A 73 2.04 14.42 18.36
C ARG A 73 1.13 14.92 17.22
N ASP A 74 1.50 14.65 15.97
CA ASP A 74 0.63 14.66 14.79
C ASP A 74 -0.80 14.19 15.10
N PRO A 75 -1.87 15.03 15.11
CA PRO A 75 -3.22 14.50 15.18
C PRO A 75 -3.58 13.76 13.89
N GLY A 76 -4.57 12.88 14.00
CA GLY A 76 -4.97 11.97 12.93
C GLY A 76 -4.52 10.53 13.17
N LEU A 77 -5.07 9.61 12.40
CA LEU A 77 -4.75 8.19 12.47
C LEU A 77 -3.34 7.96 11.92
N PRO A 78 -2.38 7.43 12.70
CA PRO A 78 -1.05 7.09 12.20
C PRO A 78 -1.15 6.14 11.00
N LEU A 79 -0.30 6.37 10.01
CA LEU A 79 -0.27 5.66 8.74
C LEU A 79 1.16 5.24 8.41
N THR A 80 1.34 3.98 8.01
CA THR A 80 2.53 3.53 7.29
C THR A 80 2.13 3.16 5.87
N VAL A 81 2.82 3.73 4.89
CA VAL A 81 2.69 3.33 3.48
C VAL A 81 3.98 2.66 3.03
N SER A 82 3.85 1.55 2.30
CA SER A 82 5.00 0.85 1.71
C SER A 82 4.68 0.31 0.32
N GLY A 83 5.72 -0.04 -0.43
CA GLY A 83 5.57 -0.67 -1.74
C GLY A 83 6.90 -0.88 -2.44
N GLY A 84 6.85 -1.50 -3.61
CA GLY A 84 7.98 -1.63 -4.53
C GLY A 84 7.88 -0.67 -5.71
N VAL A 85 9.02 -0.31 -6.28
CA VAL A 85 9.11 0.46 -7.53
C VAL A 85 9.71 -0.42 -8.63
N TYR A 86 8.99 -0.53 -9.75
CA TYR A 86 9.30 -1.44 -10.82
C TYR A 86 9.21 -0.76 -12.19
N SER A 87 9.88 -1.35 -13.17
CA SER A 87 9.64 -1.11 -14.59
C SER A 87 8.51 -2.02 -15.09
N GLU A 88 7.79 -1.59 -16.12
CA GLU A 88 6.73 -2.39 -16.78
C GLU A 88 7.21 -3.77 -17.24
N LYS A 89 8.51 -3.91 -17.58
CA LYS A 89 9.12 -5.17 -18.03
C LYS A 89 9.63 -6.07 -16.91
N GLY A 90 9.31 -5.76 -15.65
CA GLY A 90 9.69 -6.60 -14.50
C GLY A 90 10.86 -6.11 -13.62
N PRO A 91 11.91 -5.41 -14.11
CA PRO A 91 13.03 -5.10 -13.24
C PRO A 91 12.67 -4.09 -12.15
N ILE A 92 13.29 -4.28 -10.99
CA ILE A 92 13.23 -3.38 -9.84
C ILE A 92 13.96 -2.08 -10.17
N LEU A 93 13.41 -0.93 -9.75
CA LEU A 93 13.99 0.39 -9.95
C LEU A 93 14.54 0.96 -8.64
N HIS A 94 15.75 0.54 -8.26
CA HIS A 94 16.43 1.04 -7.06
C HIS A 94 16.91 2.50 -7.20
N ASP A 95 17.22 2.95 -8.43
CA ASP A 95 17.63 4.33 -8.72
C ASP A 95 16.44 5.30 -8.92
N ALA A 96 15.22 4.90 -8.53
CA ALA A 96 14.06 5.77 -8.60
C ALA A 96 14.09 6.83 -7.49
N THR A 97 13.46 7.97 -7.75
CA THR A 97 13.14 9.00 -6.76
C THR A 97 11.63 9.16 -6.68
N LEU A 98 11.08 9.08 -5.47
CA LEU A 98 9.65 9.31 -5.21
C LEU A 98 9.53 10.61 -4.41
N GLU A 99 8.77 11.56 -4.93
CA GLU A 99 8.32 12.73 -4.20
C GLU A 99 6.87 12.50 -3.78
N VAL A 100 6.62 12.55 -2.47
CA VAL A 100 5.31 12.23 -1.86
C VAL A 100 4.79 13.45 -1.12
N TRP A 101 3.51 13.79 -1.29
CA TRP A 101 2.86 14.86 -0.53
C TRP A 101 1.38 14.61 -0.30
N HIS A 102 0.85 15.10 0.81
CA HIS A 102 -0.59 15.10 1.10
C HIS A 102 -0.97 16.18 2.12
N ALA A 103 -2.26 16.36 2.34
CA ALA A 103 -2.81 17.24 3.36
C ALA A 103 -2.71 16.63 4.77
N ASP A 104 -2.84 17.44 5.81
CA ASP A 104 -3.03 16.93 7.17
C ASP A 104 -4.37 16.19 7.36
N HIS A 105 -4.62 15.69 8.56
CA HIS A 105 -5.85 14.97 8.92
C HIS A 105 -7.16 15.81 8.80
N LEU A 106 -7.06 17.13 8.64
CA LEU A 106 -8.19 18.05 8.42
C LEU A 106 -8.30 18.50 6.97
N GLY A 107 -7.41 18.05 6.08
CA GLY A 107 -7.42 18.43 4.67
C GLY A 107 -6.63 19.70 4.35
N HIS A 108 -5.78 20.19 5.26
CA HIS A 108 -4.93 21.35 5.00
C HIS A 108 -3.53 20.97 4.51
N TYR A 109 -3.08 21.57 3.41
CA TYR A 109 -1.70 21.46 2.97
C TYR A 109 -0.81 22.47 3.70
N ASP A 110 0.38 22.03 4.12
CA ASP A 110 1.43 22.95 4.52
C ASP A 110 2.00 23.67 3.29
N LEU A 111 1.72 24.98 3.21
CA LEU A 111 2.14 25.86 2.12
C LEU A 111 3.45 26.58 2.45
N ASP A 112 3.78 26.74 3.73
CA ASP A 112 4.98 27.44 4.19
C ASP A 112 6.17 26.49 4.25
N GLY A 113 6.00 25.34 4.92
CA GLY A 113 7.03 24.34 5.17
C GLY A 113 6.93 23.10 4.28
N TYR A 114 7.36 21.96 4.83
CA TYR A 114 7.35 20.66 4.17
C TYR A 114 6.67 19.57 5.02
N ARG A 115 5.77 19.95 5.94
CA ARG A 115 4.97 18.97 6.69
C ARG A 115 4.23 18.05 5.72
N PHE A 116 4.25 16.75 5.99
CA PHE A 116 3.61 15.73 5.14
C PHE A 116 4.12 15.72 3.70
N ARG A 117 5.42 16.01 3.52
CA ARG A 117 6.14 15.90 2.24
C ARG A 117 7.47 15.19 2.44
N ALA A 118 7.83 14.32 1.52
CA ALA A 118 9.12 13.64 1.53
C ALA A 118 9.65 13.35 0.14
N THR A 119 10.97 13.31 0.03
CA THR A 119 11.67 12.64 -1.06
C THR A 119 12.15 11.28 -0.56
N LEU A 120 11.82 10.20 -1.25
CA LEU A 120 12.18 8.83 -0.91
C LEU A 120 13.02 8.24 -2.03
N HIS A 121 13.97 7.40 -1.64
CA HIS A 121 14.74 6.56 -2.55
C HIS A 121 14.48 5.11 -2.14
N PRO A 122 14.10 4.24 -3.08
CA PRO A 122 13.95 2.83 -2.78
C PRO A 122 15.26 2.20 -2.26
N ASP A 123 15.12 1.13 -1.49
CA ASP A 123 16.27 0.32 -1.06
C ASP A 123 16.85 -0.54 -2.21
N ALA A 124 17.86 -1.36 -1.90
CA ALA A 124 18.49 -2.24 -2.89
C ALA A 124 17.52 -3.27 -3.52
N ASN A 125 16.40 -3.55 -2.86
CA ASN A 125 15.33 -4.42 -3.36
C ASN A 125 14.21 -3.60 -4.05
N GLY A 126 14.42 -2.29 -4.22
CA GLY A 126 13.47 -1.32 -4.76
C GLY A 126 12.21 -1.12 -3.94
N ASN A 127 12.28 -1.40 -2.64
CA ASN A 127 11.18 -1.12 -1.72
C ASN A 127 11.31 0.28 -1.14
N TYR A 128 10.17 0.94 -0.90
CA TYR A 128 10.08 2.19 -0.17
C TYR A 128 9.07 2.04 0.97
N ALA A 129 9.25 2.87 2.01
CA ALA A 129 8.27 3.03 3.07
C ALA A 129 8.35 4.43 3.67
N PHE A 130 7.22 4.94 4.17
CA PHE A 130 7.16 6.16 4.95
C PHE A 130 6.04 6.11 5.99
N ASN A 131 6.20 6.89 7.06
CA ASN A 131 5.24 7.04 8.14
C ASN A 131 4.63 8.44 8.11
N SER A 132 3.31 8.52 8.20
CA SER A 132 2.55 9.76 8.17
C SER A 132 1.23 9.60 8.95
N VAL A 133 0.22 10.39 8.61
CA VAL A 133 -1.17 10.24 9.06
C VAL A 133 -2.09 10.08 7.85
N ILE A 134 -3.25 9.45 8.04
CA ILE A 134 -4.31 9.46 7.03
C ILE A 134 -4.73 10.92 6.76
N PRO A 135 -4.72 11.40 5.50
CA PRO A 135 -5.13 12.76 5.17
C PRO A 135 -6.65 12.93 5.31
N GLY A 136 -7.08 14.15 5.63
CA GLY A 136 -8.49 14.54 5.64
C GLY A 136 -9.04 14.88 4.24
N HIS A 137 -10.36 15.00 4.16
CA HIS A 137 -11.03 15.55 2.97
C HIS A 137 -10.88 17.07 2.90
N TYR A 138 -10.91 17.63 1.70
CA TYR A 138 -10.95 19.08 1.48
C TYR A 138 -11.86 19.43 0.28
N PRO A 139 -12.45 20.65 0.23
CA PRO A 139 -13.59 20.96 -0.65
C PRO A 139 -13.44 20.63 -2.14
N ASP A 140 -12.21 20.68 -2.68
CA ASP A 140 -11.96 20.44 -4.09
C ASP A 140 -11.76 18.95 -4.45
N ARG A 141 -11.71 18.06 -3.45
CA ARG A 141 -11.41 16.64 -3.65
C ARG A 141 -12.35 15.75 -2.87
N VAL A 142 -12.98 14.84 -3.59
CA VAL A 142 -14.01 13.96 -3.05
C VAL A 142 -13.40 12.95 -2.08
N CYS A 143 -12.36 12.22 -2.50
CA CYS A 143 -11.70 11.22 -1.66
C CYS A 143 -10.37 11.69 -1.05
N GLN A 144 -10.03 11.10 0.09
CA GLN A 144 -8.71 11.18 0.73
C GLN A 144 -7.65 10.58 -0.21
N HIS A 145 -6.49 11.23 -0.32
CA HIS A 145 -5.44 10.79 -1.23
C HIS A 145 -4.03 11.22 -0.81
N ILE A 146 -3.04 10.49 -1.30
CA ILE A 146 -1.61 10.85 -1.23
C ILE A 146 -1.08 10.95 -2.66
N HIS A 147 -0.41 12.06 -2.96
CA HIS A 147 0.21 12.28 -4.26
C HIS A 147 1.61 11.67 -4.36
N TYR A 148 1.97 11.25 -5.58
CA TYR A 148 3.28 10.76 -5.95
C TYR A 148 3.75 11.42 -7.25
N LEU A 149 5.01 11.83 -7.27
CA LEU A 149 5.79 12.04 -8.49
C LEU A 149 6.98 11.08 -8.43
N VAL A 150 7.08 10.18 -9.39
CA VAL A 150 8.13 9.15 -9.44
C VAL A 150 8.95 9.35 -10.70
N THR A 151 10.27 9.37 -10.54
CA THR A 151 11.22 9.47 -11.65
C THR A 151 12.27 8.38 -11.54
N ALA A 152 12.77 7.90 -12.66
CA ALA A 152 13.89 6.97 -12.72
C ALA A 152 14.63 7.16 -14.06
N PRO A 153 15.96 6.97 -14.12
CA PRO A 153 16.71 7.03 -15.36
C PRO A 153 16.11 6.10 -16.44
N GLY A 154 15.93 6.63 -17.66
CA GLY A 154 15.39 5.87 -18.80
C GLY A 154 13.88 5.56 -18.73
N HIS A 155 13.13 6.19 -17.81
CA HIS A 155 11.69 6.00 -17.64
C HIS A 155 10.94 7.33 -17.75
N ARG A 156 9.67 7.26 -18.18
CA ARG A 156 8.79 8.43 -18.17
C ARG A 156 8.45 8.79 -16.72
N PRO A 157 8.51 10.08 -16.32
CA PRO A 157 8.00 10.51 -15.03
C PRO A 157 6.54 10.10 -14.84
N LEU A 158 6.22 9.55 -13.67
CA LEU A 158 4.87 9.16 -13.29
C LEU A 158 4.36 10.12 -12.23
N VAL A 159 3.31 10.88 -12.56
CA VAL A 159 2.48 11.56 -11.56
C VAL A 159 1.25 10.69 -11.33
N THR A 160 1.00 10.34 -10.07
CA THR A 160 -0.14 9.49 -9.70
C THR A 160 -0.56 9.77 -8.27
N GLN A 161 -1.59 9.06 -7.82
CA GLN A 161 -2.17 9.23 -6.50
C GLN A 161 -2.63 7.89 -5.91
N LEU A 162 -2.48 7.77 -4.60
CA LEU A 162 -2.98 6.70 -3.76
C LEU A 162 -4.29 7.14 -3.11
N TYR A 163 -5.35 6.36 -3.24
CA TYR A 163 -6.64 6.56 -2.56
C TYR A 163 -6.91 5.42 -1.56
N PHE A 164 -7.72 5.67 -0.54
CA PHE A 164 -7.95 4.71 0.55
C PHE A 164 -9.29 3.99 0.39
N ALA A 165 -9.29 2.66 0.38
CA ALA A 165 -10.52 1.86 0.27
C ALA A 165 -11.52 2.08 1.41
N THR A 166 -11.06 2.62 2.54
CA THR A 166 -11.86 2.98 3.71
C THR A 166 -12.56 4.34 3.59
N ASP A 167 -12.34 5.06 2.49
CA ASP A 167 -12.98 6.35 2.28
C ASP A 167 -14.52 6.21 2.31
N PRO A 168 -15.24 7.02 3.12
CA PRO A 168 -16.68 6.89 3.29
C PRO A 168 -17.47 7.11 2.00
N VAL A 169 -16.91 7.82 1.01
CA VAL A 169 -17.52 8.01 -0.31
C VAL A 169 -17.85 6.68 -0.97
N PHE A 170 -17.05 5.65 -0.70
CA PHE A 170 -17.22 4.32 -1.28
C PHE A 170 -18.22 3.45 -0.55
N GLU A 171 -18.86 3.88 0.54
CA GLU A 171 -19.88 3.10 1.27
C GLU A 171 -19.46 1.64 1.57
N GLY A 172 -18.17 1.41 1.83
CA GLY A 172 -17.61 0.08 2.07
C GLY A 172 -17.51 -0.82 0.84
N ASN A 173 -17.82 -0.33 -0.37
CA ASN A 173 -17.68 -1.05 -1.64
C ASN A 173 -16.90 -0.23 -2.69
N PRO A 174 -15.57 -0.11 -2.54
CA PRO A 174 -14.74 0.64 -3.48
C PRO A 174 -14.74 0.04 -4.89
N ASP A 175 -14.98 -1.26 -5.05
CA ASP A 175 -15.04 -1.89 -6.39
C ASP A 175 -16.21 -1.36 -7.22
N LYS A 176 -17.33 -1.06 -6.56
CA LYS A 176 -18.52 -0.50 -7.20
C LYS A 176 -18.50 1.02 -7.28
N TYR A 177 -17.92 1.69 -6.27
CA TYR A 177 -18.13 3.12 -6.05
C TYR A 177 -16.88 3.99 -6.18
N PHE A 178 -15.75 3.45 -6.62
CA PHE A 178 -14.53 4.26 -6.82
C PHE A 178 -14.75 5.45 -7.78
N THR A 179 -15.62 5.31 -8.78
CA THR A 179 -15.93 6.36 -9.76
C THR A 179 -16.79 7.51 -9.22
N ARG A 180 -17.22 7.44 -7.96
CA ARG A 180 -17.89 8.58 -7.29
C ARG A 180 -16.94 9.74 -7.07
N ASP A 181 -15.63 9.48 -6.98
CA ASP A 181 -14.62 10.49 -7.21
C ASP A 181 -14.29 10.52 -8.70
N PRO A 182 -14.58 11.63 -9.42
CA PRO A 182 -14.36 11.71 -10.86
C PRO A 182 -12.88 11.63 -11.27
N LEU A 183 -11.95 11.81 -10.32
CA LEU A 183 -10.50 11.72 -10.56
C LEU A 183 -9.99 10.27 -10.47
N ILE A 184 -10.80 9.33 -9.98
CA ILE A 184 -10.43 7.92 -9.91
C ILE A 184 -10.94 7.20 -11.15
N HIS A 185 -10.12 7.18 -12.20
CA HIS A 185 -10.45 6.51 -13.47
C HIS A 185 -10.25 5.00 -13.45
N THR A 186 -9.62 4.46 -12.40
CA THR A 186 -9.32 3.04 -12.27
C THR A 186 -9.28 2.61 -10.80
N ARG A 187 -9.80 1.40 -10.56
CA ARG A 187 -9.82 0.77 -9.25
C ARG A 187 -8.43 0.50 -8.68
N ASP A 188 -7.40 0.43 -9.53
CA ASP A 188 -6.02 0.10 -9.12
C ASP A 188 -5.41 1.11 -8.12
N LEU A 189 -5.84 2.37 -8.19
CA LEU A 189 -5.34 3.46 -7.34
C LEU A 189 -5.98 3.47 -5.94
N VAL A 190 -7.09 2.76 -5.74
CA VAL A 190 -7.75 2.62 -4.44
C VAL A 190 -7.15 1.42 -3.71
N ARG A 191 -6.55 1.62 -2.54
CA ARG A 191 -5.80 0.56 -1.86
C ARG A 191 -6.48 0.15 -0.55
N PRO A 192 -6.53 -1.16 -0.23
CA PRO A 192 -6.95 -1.62 1.07
C PRO A 192 -6.15 -0.98 2.19
N VAL A 193 -6.81 -0.69 3.30
CA VAL A 193 -6.18 -0.23 4.54
C VAL A 193 -6.28 -1.34 5.56
N VAL A 194 -5.14 -1.74 6.12
CA VAL A 194 -5.08 -2.71 7.21
C VAL A 194 -4.90 -1.93 8.51
N LEU A 195 -5.79 -2.13 9.47
CA LEU A 195 -5.63 -1.59 10.82
C LEU A 195 -4.95 -2.64 11.69
N THR A 196 -3.91 -2.22 12.40
CA THR A 196 -3.12 -3.06 13.32
C THR A 196 -2.92 -2.34 14.66
N GLY A 197 -2.42 -3.08 15.66
CA GLY A 197 -2.19 -2.53 17.00
C GLY A 197 -3.39 -2.69 17.93
N ASP A 198 -3.24 -2.14 19.13
CA ASP A 198 -4.29 -2.16 20.16
C ASP A 198 -5.33 -1.06 19.89
N PRO A 199 -6.58 -1.19 20.37
CA PRO A 199 -7.63 -0.18 20.14
C PRO A 199 -7.28 1.25 20.60
N LYS A 200 -6.32 1.40 21.51
CA LYS A 200 -5.82 2.70 21.99
C LYS A 200 -4.67 3.26 21.14
N ASP A 201 -4.01 2.40 20.37
CA ASP A 201 -2.79 2.67 19.60
C ASP A 201 -2.88 2.04 18.21
N VAL A 202 -3.94 2.40 17.47
CA VAL A 202 -4.21 1.86 16.14
C VAL A 202 -3.26 2.48 15.10
N LEU A 203 -2.69 1.62 14.26
CA LEU A 203 -1.89 1.99 13.08
C LEU A 203 -2.60 1.55 11.80
N ALA A 204 -2.80 2.47 10.87
CA ALA A 204 -3.19 2.17 9.51
C ALA A 204 -1.97 1.79 8.67
N MET A 205 -2.10 0.76 7.82
CA MET A 205 -1.08 0.31 6.89
C MET A 205 -1.65 0.18 5.48
N VAL A 206 -0.92 0.69 4.49
CA VAL A 206 -1.33 0.64 3.07
C VAL A 206 -0.16 0.22 2.20
N GLN A 207 -0.42 -0.67 1.24
CA GLN A 207 0.55 -1.07 0.23
C GLN A 207 0.22 -0.49 -1.14
N PHE A 208 1.22 0.14 -1.77
CA PHE A 208 1.09 0.75 -3.10
C PHE A 208 2.34 0.53 -3.96
N GLU A 209 2.26 -0.42 -4.89
CA GLU A 209 3.32 -0.66 -5.86
C GLU A 209 3.27 0.36 -7.01
N LEU A 210 4.44 0.82 -7.42
CA LEU A 210 4.60 1.82 -8.47
C LEU A 210 5.33 1.20 -9.65
N VAL A 211 4.73 1.26 -10.83
CA VAL A 211 5.26 0.67 -12.05
C VAL A 211 5.41 1.76 -13.11
N LEU A 212 6.64 2.04 -13.50
CA LEU A 212 6.98 3.06 -14.48
C LEU A 212 7.10 2.46 -15.88
N ALA A 213 6.64 3.22 -16.88
CA ALA A 213 6.87 2.91 -18.28
C ALA A 213 8.22 3.46 -18.75
N ARG A 214 8.87 2.77 -19.69
CA ARG A 214 10.15 3.24 -20.26
C ARG A 214 9.96 4.50 -21.11
N ALA A 215 10.96 5.37 -21.14
CA ALA A 215 10.99 6.56 -22.00
C ALA A 215 11.12 6.18 -23.48
#